data_AF-A0A554V9X9-F1
#
_entry.id   AF-A0A554V9X9-F1
#
_cell.length_a   1.000
_cell.length_b   1.000
_cell.length_c   1.000
_cell.angle_alpha   90.00
_cell.angle_beta   90.00
_cell.angle_gamma   90.00
#
_symmetry.space_group_name_H-M   'P 1'
#
loop_
_entity.id
_entity.type
_entity.pdbx_description
1 polymer ?
#
loop_
_entity_poly.entity_id
_entity_poly.type
_entity_poly.pdbx_seq_one_letter_code
_entity_poly.pdbx_strand_id
1 'polypeptide(L)'
;MSVIIVGTENLEKEIKRGVRYNKHGYDEIDSRFGRNYIHLIGATKKDVAMVCQANGVNSKKLHTDIFNECNPIAKKIGGQIIKVVEDMRRVKRIIKREKIKLKQH
;
A
#
# COMPACT_ATOMS: atom_id res chain seq x y z
N MET A 1 -15.87 -4.62 15.77
CA MET A 1 -15.32 -3.45 15.07
C MET A 1 -13.82 -3.51 15.19
N SER A 2 -13.09 -3.61 14.07
CA SER A 2 -11.63 -3.71 14.05
C SER A 2 -11.03 -2.42 13.47
N VAL A 3 -9.90 -1.99 14.01
CA VAL A 3 -9.13 -0.84 13.53
C VAL A 3 -7.83 -1.35 12.94
N ILE A 4 -7.48 -0.88 11.74
CA ILE A 4 -6.21 -1.16 11.08
C ILE A 4 -5.48 0.17 10.89
N ILE A 5 -4.23 0.24 11.35
CA ILE A 5 -3.36 1.38 11.07
C ILE A 5 -2.38 0.98 9.97
N VAL A 6 -2.32 1.78 8.92
CA VAL A 6 -1.40 1.59 7.80
C VAL A 6 -0.47 2.79 7.71
N GLY A 7 0.83 2.53 7.68
CA GLY A 7 1.86 3.56 7.64
C GLY A 7 3.09 3.13 6.86
N THR A 8 4.14 3.94 6.92
CA THR A 8 5.46 3.54 6.42
C THR A 8 6.15 2.61 7.43
N GLU A 9 7.27 2.01 7.03
CA GLU A 9 8.12 1.23 7.94
C GLU A 9 8.57 2.00 9.20
N ASN A 10 8.49 3.33 9.18
CA ASN A 10 8.84 4.14 10.34
C ASN A 10 7.84 4.01 11.48
N LEU A 11 6.57 3.70 11.19
CA LEU A 11 5.52 3.62 12.21
C LEU A 11 5.84 2.58 13.29
N GLU A 12 6.21 1.37 12.88
CA GLU A 12 6.61 0.31 13.79
C GLU A 12 7.87 0.68 14.58
N LYS A 13 8.86 1.27 13.90
CA LYS A 13 10.12 1.72 14.54
C LYS A 13 9.83 2.74 15.63
N GLU A 14 8.94 3.71 15.36
CA GLU A 14 8.52 4.71 16.34
C GLU A 14 7.79 4.08 17.52
N ILE A 15 6.86 3.16 17.28
CA ILE A 15 6.11 2.52 18.36
C ILE A 15 7.06 1.72 19.27
N LYS A 16 7.86 0.82 18.68
CA LYS A 16 8.83 0.01 19.42
C LYS A 16 9.85 0.87 20.18
N ARG A 17 10.30 1.97 19.57
CA ARG A 17 11.21 2.91 20.22
C ARG A 17 10.55 3.64 21.39
N GLY A 18 9.28 4.02 21.26
CA GLY A 18 8.50 4.62 22.32
C GLY A 18 8.35 3.68 23.52
N VAL A 19 8.03 2.40 23.27
CA VAL A 19 7.99 1.36 24.31
C VAL A 19 9.36 1.20 24.97
N ARG A 20 10.43 1.07 24.17
CA ARG A 20 11.81 0.90 24.67
C ARG A 20 12.25 2.04 25.60
N TYR A 21 11.86 3.27 25.31
CA TYR A 21 12.19 4.44 26.11
C TYR A 21 11.15 4.77 27.19
N ASN A 22 10.19 3.87 27.42
CA ASN A 22 9.11 4.05 28.39
C ASN A 22 8.36 5.37 28.21
N LYS A 23 8.18 5.80 26.95
CA LYS A 23 7.40 6.99 26.63
C LYS A 23 5.93 6.70 26.91
N HIS A 24 5.28 7.64 27.58
CA HIS A 24 3.89 7.52 28.01
C HIS A 24 2.97 7.09 26.84
N GLY A 25 2.12 6.09 27.08
CA GLY A 25 1.09 5.60 26.15
C GLY A 25 1.57 4.63 25.06
N TYR A 26 2.88 4.52 24.78
CA TYR A 26 3.35 3.67 23.68
C TYR A 26 3.17 2.17 23.96
N ASP A 27 3.33 1.72 25.20
CA ASP A 27 3.12 0.30 25.55
C ASP A 27 1.62 -0.08 25.49
N GLU A 28 0.72 0.84 25.84
CA GLU A 28 -0.72 0.63 25.66
C GLU A 28 -1.08 0.53 24.17
N ILE A 29 -0.56 1.42 23.32
CA ILE A 29 -0.78 1.38 21.88
C ILE A 29 -0.28 0.03 21.32
N ASP A 30 0.97 -0.34 21.60
CA ASP A 30 1.56 -1.59 21.09
C ASP A 30 0.78 -2.82 21.57
N SER A 31 0.36 -2.85 22.84
CA SER A 31 -0.46 -3.91 23.42
C SER A 31 -1.84 -4.02 22.77
N ARG A 32 -2.54 -2.90 22.54
CA ARG A 32 -3.92 -2.88 21.98
C ARG A 32 -3.98 -3.29 20.51
N PHE A 33 -2.90 -3.11 19.76
CA PHE A 33 -2.76 -3.64 18.40
C PHE A 33 -2.12 -5.05 18.37
N GLY A 34 -1.97 -5.68 19.53
CA GLY A 34 -1.51 -7.07 19.65
C GLY A 34 -0.02 -7.26 19.35
N ARG A 35 0.77 -6.18 19.37
CA ARG A 35 2.22 -6.17 19.05
C ARG A 35 2.55 -6.87 17.72
N ASN A 36 1.57 -6.89 16.81
CA ASN A 36 1.64 -7.61 15.56
C ASN A 36 1.77 -6.63 14.40
N TYR A 37 2.81 -6.82 13.59
CA TYR A 37 3.17 -5.92 12.50
C TYR A 37 3.21 -6.72 11.20
N ILE A 38 2.40 -6.27 10.22
CA ILE A 38 2.32 -6.91 8.91
C ILE A 38 3.07 -6.04 7.90
N HIS A 39 4.20 -6.55 7.40
CA HIS A 39 4.97 -5.87 6.36
C HIS A 39 4.41 -6.16 4.98
N LEU A 40 4.02 -5.10 4.27
CA LEU A 40 3.52 -5.22 2.90
C LEU A 40 4.70 -5.29 1.93
N ILE A 41 4.68 -6.30 1.06
CA ILE A 41 5.68 -6.49 0.00
C ILE A 41 5.55 -5.46 -1.13
N GLY A 42 4.41 -4.77 -1.23
CA GLY A 42 4.00 -3.92 -2.35
C GLY A 42 2.75 -4.47 -3.04
N ALA A 43 2.12 -3.65 -3.88
CA ALA A 43 0.92 -4.03 -4.62
C ALA A 43 1.29 -4.79 -5.90
N THR A 44 0.72 -5.98 -6.08
CA THR A 44 0.84 -6.75 -7.31
C THR A 44 0.04 -6.11 -8.45
N LYS A 45 0.24 -6.60 -9.68
CA LYS A 45 -0.60 -6.20 -10.83
C LYS A 45 -2.09 -6.42 -10.56
N LYS A 46 -2.44 -7.52 -9.87
CA LYS A 46 -3.82 -7.83 -9.49
C LYS A 46 -4.37 -6.79 -8.51
N ASP A 47 -3.58 -6.42 -7.51
CA ASP A 47 -3.99 -5.42 -6.51
C ASP A 47 -4.23 -4.05 -7.15
N VAL A 48 -3.32 -3.60 -8.02
CA VAL A 48 -3.49 -2.33 -8.75
C VAL A 48 -4.74 -2.37 -9.64
N ALA A 49 -5.02 -3.48 -10.33
CA ALA A 49 -6.24 -3.64 -11.12
C ALA A 49 -7.51 -3.54 -10.27
N MET A 50 -7.54 -4.20 -9.09
CA MET A 50 -8.67 -4.10 -8.15
C MET A 50 -8.87 -2.67 -7.65
N VAL A 51 -7.80 -1.96 -7.31
CA VAL A 51 -7.87 -0.54 -6.90
C VAL A 51 -8.41 0.35 -8.03
N CYS A 52 -7.95 0.14 -9.27
CA CYS A 52 -8.46 0.85 -10.44
C CYS A 52 -9.97 0.62 -10.65
N GLN A 53 -10.40 -0.65 -10.61
CA GLN A 53 -11.81 -1.04 -10.77
C GLN A 53 -12.69 -0.43 -9.66
N ALA A 54 -12.24 -0.50 -8.40
CA ALA A 54 -12.94 0.12 -7.27
C ALA A 54 -13.09 1.65 -7.43
N ASN A 55 -12.24 2.28 -8.23
CA ASN A 55 -12.28 3.70 -8.54
C ASN A 55 -13.05 4.05 -9.83
N GLY A 56 -13.64 3.06 -10.50
CA GLY A 56 -14.40 3.24 -11.75
C GLY A 56 -13.54 3.23 -13.03
N VAL A 57 -12.24 2.93 -12.92
CA VAL A 57 -11.38 2.72 -14.09
C VAL A 57 -11.47 1.24 -14.45
N ASN A 58 -12.33 0.87 -15.41
CA ASN A 58 -12.66 -0.53 -15.70
C ASN A 58 -11.91 -1.17 -16.89
N SER A 59 -11.11 -0.39 -17.62
CA SER A 59 -10.36 -0.89 -18.77
C SER A 59 -9.16 -1.73 -18.32
N LYS A 60 -9.14 -3.02 -18.70
CA LYS A 60 -8.01 -3.94 -18.44
C LYS A 60 -6.69 -3.47 -19.07
N LYS A 61 -6.77 -2.77 -20.21
CA LYS A 61 -5.61 -2.17 -20.87
C LYS A 61 -5.03 -1.07 -19.97
N LEU A 62 -5.87 -0.14 -19.52
CA LEU A 62 -5.47 0.90 -18.57
C LEU A 62 -4.89 0.33 -17.28
N HIS A 63 -5.42 -0.77 -16.75
CA HIS A 63 -4.84 -1.40 -15.55
C HIS A 63 -3.39 -1.83 -15.76
N THR A 64 -3.09 -2.41 -16.92
CA THR A 64 -1.72 -2.83 -17.26
C THR A 64 -0.81 -1.64 -17.48
N ASP A 65 -1.30 -0.62 -18.18
CA ASP A 65 -0.54 0.60 -18.45
C ASP A 65 -0.22 1.36 -17.15
N ILE A 66 -1.20 1.53 -16.27
CA ILE A 66 -1.04 2.15 -14.95
C ILE A 66 -0.02 1.39 -14.11
N PHE A 67 -0.09 0.05 -14.08
CA PHE A 67 0.86 -0.77 -13.33
C PHE A 67 2.29 -0.57 -13.82
N ASN A 68 2.50 -0.57 -15.14
CA ASN A 68 3.81 -0.34 -15.74
C ASN A 68 4.32 1.10 -15.51
N GLU A 69 3.45 2.10 -15.60
CA GLU A 69 3.75 3.51 -15.32
C GLU A 69 4.11 3.74 -13.84
N CYS A 70 3.76 2.82 -12.93
CA CYS A 70 4.11 2.89 -11.52
C CYS A 70 5.52 2.37 -11.17
N ASN A 71 6.38 2.11 -12.16
CA ASN A 71 7.76 1.60 -11.98
C ASN A 71 7.81 0.37 -11.06
N PRO A 72 7.20 -0.77 -11.45
CA PRO A 72 7.17 -1.94 -10.60
C PRO A 72 8.56 -2.56 -10.44
N ILE A 73 8.90 -2.97 -9.21
CA ILE A 73 10.17 -3.56 -8.83
C ILE A 73 9.99 -5.08 -8.71
N ALA A 74 11.00 -5.84 -9.13
CA ALA A 74 11.02 -7.29 -8.96
C ALA A 74 11.42 -7.66 -7.53
N LYS A 75 10.58 -8.44 -6.84
CA LYS A 75 10.86 -9.03 -5.52
C LYS A 75 10.81 -10.54 -5.57
N LYS A 76 11.71 -11.19 -4.83
CA LYS A 76 11.75 -12.65 -4.68
C LYS A 76 10.92 -13.08 -3.48
N ILE A 77 9.88 -13.88 -3.70
CA ILE A 77 8.95 -14.37 -2.68
C ILE A 77 8.74 -15.86 -2.91
N GLY A 78 9.04 -16.69 -1.91
CA GLY A 78 8.85 -18.15 -2.00
C GLY A 78 9.56 -18.80 -3.20
N GLY A 79 10.70 -18.23 -3.62
CA GLY A 79 11.45 -18.71 -4.80
C GLY A 79 11.01 -18.13 -6.14
N GLN A 80 9.88 -17.43 -6.20
CA GLN A 80 9.36 -16.80 -7.42
C GLN A 80 9.71 -15.30 -7.46
N ILE A 81 9.92 -14.76 -8.66
CA ILE A 81 10.14 -13.33 -8.87
C ILE A 81 8.82 -12.69 -9.27
N ILE A 82 8.30 -11.79 -8.43
CA ILE A 82 7.03 -11.09 -8.63
C ILE A 82 7.31 -9.59 -8.76
N LYS A 83 6.67 -8.94 -9.73
CA LYS A 83 6.71 -7.48 -9.89
C LYS A 83 5.67 -6.82 -9.00
N VAL A 84 6.09 -5.84 -8.20
CA VAL A 84 5.23 -5.12 -7.25
C VAL A 84 5.49 -3.62 -7.30
N VAL A 85 4.46 -2.83 -6.98
CA VAL A 85 4.53 -1.38 -6.83
C VAL A 85 4.57 -1.07 -5.33
N GLU A 86 5.62 -0.42 -4.86
CA GLU A 86 5.75 -0.03 -3.45
C GLU A 86 5.11 1.34 -3.16
N ASP A 87 5.20 2.30 -4.10
CA ASP A 87 4.66 3.64 -3.91
C ASP A 87 3.19 3.74 -4.35
N MET A 88 2.28 3.40 -3.44
CA MET A 88 0.85 3.55 -3.64
C MET A 88 0.40 5.01 -3.86
N ARG A 89 1.22 6.01 -3.50
CA ARG A 89 0.92 7.42 -3.79
C ARG A 89 0.94 7.68 -5.29
N ARG A 90 1.85 7.03 -6.03
CA ARG A 90 1.91 7.10 -7.49
C ARG A 90 0.68 6.49 -8.14
N VAL A 91 0.27 5.30 -7.68
CA VAL A 91 -0.98 4.64 -8.11
C VAL A 91 -2.18 5.58 -7.94
N LYS A 92 -2.33 6.18 -6.74
CA LYS A 92 -3.40 7.14 -6.43
C LYS A 92 -3.39 8.35 -7.37
N ARG A 93 -2.22 8.92 -7.66
CA ARG A 93 -2.09 10.09 -8.57
C ARG A 93 -2.53 9.74 -9.99
N ILE A 94 -2.10 8.59 -10.51
CA ILE A 94 -2.44 8.17 -11.88
C ILE A 94 -3.93 7.87 -11.99
N ILE A 95 -4.52 7.16 -11.02
CA ILE A 95 -5.97 6.90 -11.01
C ILE A 95 -6.77 8.21 -10.99
N LYS A 96 -6.35 9.20 -10.18
CA LYS A 96 -6.98 10.53 -10.18
C LYS A 96 -6.92 11.21 -11.56
N ARG A 97 -5.77 11.15 -12.24
CA ARG A 97 -5.59 11.67 -13.61
C ARG A 97 -6.57 11.01 -14.57
N GLU A 98 -6.65 9.69 -14.56
CA GLU A 98 -7.55 8.94 -15.46
C GLU A 98 -9.03 9.21 -15.17
N LYS A 99 -9.41 9.37 -13.90
CA LYS A 99 -10.78 9.79 -13.54
C LYS A 99 -11.15 11.18 -14.05
N ILE A 100 -10.19 12.12 -14.11
CA ILE A 100 -10.44 13.46 -14.67
C ILE A 100 -10.69 13.36 -16.18
N LYS A 101 -9.85 12.61 -16.92
CA LYS A 101 -10.02 12.40 -18.36
C LYS A 101 -11.38 11.77 -18.69
N LEU A 102 -11.79 10.77 -17.90
CA LEU A 102 -13.09 10.10 -18.06
C LEU A 102 -14.30 11.00 -17.78
N LYS A 103 -14.15 12.10 -17.04
CA LYS A 103 -15.22 13.07 -16.77
C LYS A 103 -15.30 14.20 -17.81
N GLN A 104 -14.27 14.37 -18.64
CA GLN A 104 -14.21 15.39 -19.68
C GLN A 104 -14.79 14.92 -21.01
N HIS A 105 -15.17 13.65 -21.09
CA HIS A 105 -15.97 13.04 -22.15
C HIS A 105 -17.35 12.68 -21.60
#